data_AF-A0A6V8PZ61-F1
#
_entry.id   AF-A0A6V8PZ61-F1
#
_cell.length_a   1.000
_cell.length_b   1.000
_cell.length_c   1.000
_cell.angle_alpha   90.00
_cell.angle_beta   90.00
_cell.angle_gamma   90.00
#
_symmetry.space_group_name_H-M   'P 1'
#
loop_
_entity.id
_entity.type
_entity.pdbx_description
1 polymer ?
#
loop_
_entity_poly.entity_id
_entity_poly.type
_entity_poly.pdbx_seq_one_letter_code
_entity_poly.pdbx_strand_id
1 'polypeptide(L)'
;MDRSDIINKEALLKLSKEELAEELAGFLEGLPYHQQKKWVAAHLPQYPQEQSSQVEGVELLGEIKDFCERSRSGEFVSWDDYDHYYGWDDSGDSEEFEEWIELFTDLMKSVMKLTLGGQHREAVEGYRLLFGILKKAGETTDILGNQGAPEDFIELNFAQAIKSYAVSLLQNEENLGLDAAIQEILSVAKDYRYCGGFTGLAEALDPEGRKRLKEILTGIVEEELGLEKRSCPHEVEGLIAIAAAEKNDLEILSLKEKFASRNAVYLREVIAHYQEEKDWQAVARWARKGIEHFGYDGEYARALIEALDTLGDKLAAQEAHIAYFLKYRAAGEFSSLKQRSQSLSNWSGVFERLLASSTKESTGWPGRAGLRTRLLLAEGREKEALEEFHAGKGGKDLEEIKLIAKYAVARLSEGMDLTGYKKLLKHRERLKEEQSSLYDWLRIILKNPQDLRQENYARLAASSYQMLVDEHLQSGKPSRATPAAHYCAIVVEISRLMSCPDLWTNLLAHLKEAYHRKRLIWQNLRAEGIGVTP
;
A
#
# COMPACT_ATOMS: atom_id res chain seq x y z
N MET A 1 -16.94 42.89 -9.49
CA MET A 1 -17.98 43.30 -8.52
C MET A 1 -18.18 42.11 -7.62
N ASP A 2 -17.68 42.24 -6.41
CA ASP A 2 -17.64 41.23 -5.37
C ASP A 2 -19.08 41.00 -4.87
N ARG A 3 -19.69 39.84 -5.14
CA ARG A 3 -21.09 39.51 -4.79
C ARG A 3 -21.24 39.16 -3.29
N SER A 4 -20.40 39.75 -2.45
CA SER A 4 -20.47 39.73 -1.00
C SER A 4 -21.27 40.91 -0.44
N ASP A 5 -22.13 41.54 -1.25
CA ASP A 5 -23.19 42.42 -0.76
C ASP A 5 -24.16 41.58 0.07
N ILE A 6 -23.83 41.52 1.36
CA ILE A 6 -24.63 41.11 2.50
C ILE A 6 -26.09 41.42 2.18
N ILE A 7 -26.87 40.39 1.86
CA ILE A 7 -28.31 40.51 1.87
C ILE A 7 -28.65 40.88 3.31
N ASN A 8 -28.98 42.15 3.52
CA ASN A 8 -29.17 42.72 4.83
C ASN A 8 -30.29 41.92 5.52
N LYS A 9 -30.00 41.32 6.68
CA LYS A 9 -30.97 40.49 7.42
C LYS A 9 -32.32 41.19 7.61
N GLU A 10 -32.30 42.52 7.77
CA GLU A 10 -33.50 43.35 7.88
C GLU A 10 -34.29 43.49 6.56
N ALA A 11 -33.65 43.33 5.41
CA ALA A 11 -34.31 43.30 4.10
C ALA A 11 -34.98 41.94 3.85
N LEU A 12 -34.30 40.82 4.16
CA LEU A 12 -34.88 39.47 4.04
C LEU A 12 -36.10 39.27 4.93
N LEU A 13 -36.10 39.84 6.15
CA LEU A 13 -37.23 39.76 7.09
C LEU A 13 -38.49 40.53 6.64
N LYS A 14 -38.38 41.36 5.60
CA LYS A 14 -39.51 42.13 5.04
C LYS A 14 -40.13 41.46 3.81
N LEU A 15 -39.49 40.43 3.27
CA LEU A 15 -39.98 39.67 2.13
C LEU A 15 -41.15 38.77 2.57
N SER A 16 -42.11 38.59 1.67
CA SER A 16 -43.09 37.51 1.77
C SER A 16 -42.39 36.15 1.70
N LYS A 17 -43.11 35.09 2.06
CA LYS A 17 -42.56 33.74 2.01
C LYS A 17 -42.16 33.34 0.58
N GLU A 18 -42.95 33.78 -0.39
CA GLU A 18 -42.74 33.55 -1.82
C GLU A 18 -41.51 34.31 -2.33
N GLU A 19 -41.37 35.59 -2.01
CA GLU A 19 -40.20 36.41 -2.39
C GLU A 19 -38.92 35.90 -1.71
N LEU A 20 -39.00 35.48 -0.45
CA LEU A 20 -37.86 34.89 0.26
C LEU A 20 -37.43 33.56 -0.37
N ALA A 21 -38.39 32.75 -0.83
CA ALA A 21 -38.11 31.49 -1.52
C ALA A 21 -37.46 31.74 -2.88
N GLU A 22 -37.89 32.76 -3.62
CA GLU A 22 -37.31 33.14 -4.92
C GLU A 22 -35.88 33.66 -4.77
N GLU A 23 -35.62 34.52 -3.78
CA GLU A 23 -34.26 35.01 -3.46
C GLU A 23 -33.33 33.88 -2.99
N LEU A 24 -33.84 32.94 -2.19
CA LEU A 24 -33.08 31.76 -1.77
C LEU A 24 -32.79 30.82 -2.94
N ALA A 25 -33.76 30.63 -3.86
CA ALA A 25 -33.57 29.84 -5.06
C ALA A 25 -32.48 30.47 -5.96
N GLY A 26 -32.56 31.78 -6.20
CA GLY A 26 -31.55 32.50 -6.99
C GLY A 26 -30.16 32.51 -6.35
N PHE A 27 -30.08 32.56 -5.01
CA PHE A 27 -28.81 32.39 -4.29
C PHE A 27 -28.22 31.00 -4.47
N LEU A 28 -29.05 29.95 -4.31
CA LEU A 28 -28.61 28.56 -4.45
C LEU A 28 -28.22 28.24 -5.89
N GLU A 29 -28.97 28.69 -6.90
CA GLU A 29 -28.65 28.52 -8.33
C GLU A 29 -27.27 29.11 -8.70
N GLY A 30 -26.78 30.10 -7.94
CA GLY A 30 -25.47 30.71 -8.16
C GLY A 30 -24.29 29.96 -7.53
N LEU A 31 -24.52 28.92 -6.74
CA LEU A 31 -23.47 28.14 -6.08
C LEU A 31 -23.15 26.85 -6.86
N PRO A 32 -21.90 26.33 -6.80
CA PRO A 32 -21.58 24.97 -7.24
C PRO A 32 -22.48 23.94 -6.56
N TYR A 33 -22.84 22.85 -7.25
CA TYR A 33 -23.81 21.86 -6.74
C TYR A 33 -23.43 21.31 -5.36
N HIS A 34 -22.16 21.01 -5.13
CA HIS A 34 -21.68 20.50 -3.85
C HIS A 34 -21.87 21.52 -2.70
N GLN A 35 -21.75 22.81 -2.98
CA GLN A 35 -22.01 23.88 -2.01
C GLN A 35 -23.50 24.04 -1.76
N GLN A 36 -24.34 23.92 -2.79
CA GLN A 36 -25.80 23.90 -2.63
C GLN A 36 -26.22 22.77 -1.67
N LYS A 37 -25.68 21.57 -1.86
CA LYS A 37 -25.96 20.39 -1.05
C LYS A 37 -25.50 20.55 0.40
N LYS A 38 -24.26 21.02 0.60
CA LYS A 38 -23.71 21.35 1.93
C LYS A 38 -24.59 22.40 2.63
N TRP A 39 -25.05 23.42 1.89
CA TRP A 39 -25.92 24.46 2.41
C TRP A 39 -27.29 23.89 2.83
N VAL A 40 -27.95 23.13 1.97
CA VAL A 40 -29.25 22.49 2.23
C VAL A 40 -29.16 21.57 3.45
N ALA A 41 -28.13 20.72 3.52
CA ALA A 41 -27.93 19.80 4.64
C ALA A 41 -27.71 20.54 5.98
N ALA A 42 -27.05 21.69 5.96
CA ALA A 42 -26.78 22.48 7.15
C ALA A 42 -27.97 23.33 7.62
N HIS A 43 -28.90 23.70 6.73
CA HIS A 43 -29.90 24.74 7.00
C HIS A 43 -31.37 24.29 6.85
N LEU A 44 -31.64 23.20 6.14
CA LEU A 44 -32.99 22.64 6.02
C LEU A 44 -33.10 21.35 6.86
N PRO A 45 -34.13 21.22 7.72
CA PRO A 45 -34.33 19.99 8.48
C PRO A 45 -34.54 18.84 7.48
N GLN A 46 -33.87 17.71 7.74
CA GLN A 46 -34.05 16.47 6.98
C GLN A 46 -35.52 16.05 7.03
N TYR A 47 -36.32 16.50 6.06
CA TYR A 47 -37.60 15.89 5.79
C TYR A 47 -37.31 14.45 5.32
N PRO A 48 -38.07 13.44 5.78
CA PRO A 48 -37.92 12.09 5.27
C PRO A 48 -38.10 12.16 3.75
N GLN A 49 -37.04 11.88 2.99
CA GLN A 49 -37.06 11.84 1.52
C GLN A 49 -37.98 10.73 0.95
N GLU A 50 -38.78 10.08 1.80
CA GLU A 50 -39.73 9.05 1.43
C GLU A 50 -41.04 9.61 0.85
N GLN A 51 -41.23 10.94 0.75
CA GLN A 51 -42.49 11.53 0.25
C GLN A 51 -42.39 12.64 -0.80
N SER A 52 -41.22 12.98 -1.38
CA SER A 52 -41.18 14.00 -2.44
C SER A 52 -40.84 13.44 -3.82
N SER A 53 -41.66 13.88 -4.78
CA SER A 53 -41.56 13.81 -6.24
C SER A 53 -41.51 12.42 -6.86
N GLN A 54 -42.62 12.03 -7.52
CA GLN A 54 -42.51 11.31 -8.78
C GLN A 54 -41.57 12.13 -9.67
N VAL A 55 -40.32 11.69 -9.80
CA VAL A 55 -39.42 12.25 -10.81
C VAL A 55 -40.03 11.83 -12.14
N GLU A 56 -40.51 12.79 -12.93
CA GLU A 56 -40.98 12.51 -14.28
C GLU A 56 -39.76 12.08 -15.11
N GLY A 57 -39.75 10.85 -15.62
CA GLY A 57 -38.57 10.29 -16.29
C GLY A 57 -38.05 11.12 -17.47
N VAL A 58 -38.93 11.90 -18.11
CA VAL A 58 -38.57 12.80 -19.22
C VAL A 58 -37.71 13.98 -18.75
N GLU A 59 -38.03 14.58 -17.59
CA GLU A 59 -37.27 15.71 -17.03
C GLU A 59 -35.87 15.25 -16.60
N LEU A 60 -35.78 14.11 -15.90
CA LEU A 60 -34.50 13.54 -15.49
C LEU A 60 -33.58 13.20 -16.67
N LEU A 61 -34.13 12.68 -17.77
CA LEU A 61 -33.33 12.42 -18.96
C LEU A 61 -32.77 13.70 -19.59
N GLY A 62 -33.48 14.82 -19.46
CA GLY A 62 -32.98 16.14 -19.84
C GLY A 62 -31.75 16.52 -19.01
N GLU A 63 -31.84 16.40 -17.69
CA GLU A 63 -30.75 16.67 -16.75
C GLU A 63 -29.51 15.79 -17.00
N ILE A 64 -29.71 14.49 -17.24
CA ILE A 64 -28.61 13.55 -17.54
C ILE A 64 -27.91 13.92 -18.84
N LYS A 65 -28.68 14.32 -19.87
CA LYS A 65 -28.11 14.73 -21.17
C LYS A 65 -27.28 16.00 -21.02
N ASP A 66 -27.80 17.01 -20.32
CA ASP A 66 -27.08 18.25 -20.02
C ASP A 66 -25.78 17.96 -19.25
N PHE A 67 -25.84 17.17 -18.17
CA PHE A 67 -24.67 16.75 -17.41
C PHE A 67 -23.62 16.05 -18.28
N CYS A 68 -24.05 15.15 -19.17
CA CYS A 68 -23.16 14.45 -20.09
C CYS A 68 -22.54 15.37 -21.15
N GLU A 69 -23.23 16.41 -21.58
CA GLU A 69 -22.70 17.42 -22.50
C GLU A 69 -21.68 18.32 -21.81
N ARG A 70 -22.01 18.85 -20.62
CA ARG A 70 -21.12 19.63 -19.75
C ARG A 70 -19.82 18.88 -19.42
N SER A 71 -19.95 17.59 -19.11
CA SER A 71 -18.82 16.68 -18.91
C SER A 71 -17.91 16.61 -20.14
N ARG A 72 -18.49 16.48 -21.34
CA ARG A 72 -17.71 16.37 -22.60
C ARG A 72 -17.12 17.69 -23.07
N SER A 73 -17.67 18.83 -22.65
CA SER A 73 -17.07 20.14 -22.91
C SER A 73 -15.90 20.47 -21.98
N GLY A 74 -15.61 19.60 -21.01
CA GLY A 74 -14.50 19.76 -20.07
C GLY A 74 -14.82 20.74 -18.93
N GLU A 75 -16.09 20.94 -18.60
CA GLU A 75 -16.51 21.82 -17.50
C GLU A 75 -15.92 21.39 -16.15
N PHE A 76 -15.73 20.08 -15.97
CA PHE A 76 -15.25 19.48 -14.73
C PHE A 76 -13.78 19.06 -14.78
N VAL A 77 -13.02 19.52 -15.78
CA VAL A 77 -11.61 19.15 -15.93
C VAL A 77 -10.79 19.83 -14.86
N SER A 78 -10.07 19.04 -14.07
CA SER A 78 -9.10 19.53 -13.11
C SER A 78 -7.76 18.84 -13.24
N TRP A 79 -6.69 19.59 -12.95
CA TRP A 79 -5.33 19.08 -13.03
C TRP A 79 -4.70 19.17 -11.64
N ASP A 80 -4.42 18.01 -11.05
CA ASP A 80 -3.64 17.93 -9.83
C ASP A 80 -2.16 18.13 -10.17
N ASP A 81 -1.55 19.16 -9.59
CA ASP A 81 -0.11 19.41 -9.68
C ASP A 81 0.64 18.39 -8.80
N TYR A 82 1.03 17.25 -9.39
CA TYR A 82 1.80 16.15 -8.76
C TYR A 82 3.23 16.51 -8.29
N ASP A 83 3.56 17.78 -8.07
CA ASP A 83 4.92 18.23 -7.67
C ASP A 83 5.18 18.19 -6.15
N HIS A 84 4.24 17.70 -5.34
CA HIS A 84 4.39 17.61 -3.88
C HIS A 84 4.85 16.23 -3.39
N TYR A 85 6.03 15.78 -3.81
CA TYR A 85 6.65 14.56 -3.25
C TYR A 85 7.20 14.73 -1.82
N TYR A 86 7.09 15.92 -1.21
CA TYR A 86 7.49 16.18 0.17
C TYR A 86 6.64 17.32 0.78
N GLY A 87 5.41 17.03 1.19
CA GLY A 87 4.60 17.97 1.96
C GLY A 87 3.28 17.36 2.36
N TRP A 88 3.07 17.16 3.65
CA TRP A 88 1.79 16.80 4.25
C TRP A 88 0.88 18.03 4.33
N ASP A 89 0.45 18.54 3.19
CA ASP A 89 -0.69 19.47 3.17
C ASP A 89 -1.81 18.80 2.37
N ASP A 90 -3.00 18.76 2.98
CA ASP A 90 -4.28 18.40 2.36
C ASP A 90 -4.45 19.18 1.06
N SER A 91 -4.01 18.60 -0.06
CA SER A 91 -4.55 18.96 -1.36
C SER A 91 -5.94 18.33 -1.41
N GLY A 92 -6.94 19.05 -0.86
CA GLY A 92 -8.33 18.70 -1.08
C GLY A 92 -8.59 18.59 -2.57
N ASP A 93 -9.37 17.58 -2.96
CA ASP A 93 -9.77 17.34 -4.34
C ASP A 93 -10.33 18.65 -4.95
N SER A 94 -10.13 18.87 -6.24
CA SER A 94 -10.60 20.11 -6.87
C SER A 94 -12.13 20.22 -6.77
N GLU A 95 -12.64 21.45 -6.58
CA GLU A 95 -14.09 21.72 -6.44
C GLU A 95 -14.90 21.19 -7.64
N GLU A 96 -14.32 21.25 -8.84
CA GLU A 96 -14.93 20.76 -10.09
C GLU A 96 -15.04 19.23 -10.12
N PHE A 97 -14.03 18.52 -9.62
CA PHE A 97 -14.04 17.07 -9.53
C PHE A 97 -15.04 16.59 -8.47
N GLU A 98 -15.06 17.21 -7.29
CA GLU A 98 -16.07 16.93 -6.26
C GLU A 98 -17.49 17.13 -6.81
N GLU A 99 -17.72 18.22 -7.55
CA GLU A 99 -19.01 18.51 -8.16
C GLU A 99 -19.44 17.44 -9.17
N TRP A 100 -18.53 16.99 -10.03
CA TRP A 100 -18.83 15.92 -10.99
C TRP A 100 -19.22 14.62 -10.30
N ILE A 101 -18.48 14.22 -9.27
CA ILE A 101 -18.72 12.99 -8.50
C ILE A 101 -20.08 13.04 -7.82
N GLU A 102 -20.43 14.15 -7.19
CA GLU A 102 -21.72 14.32 -6.51
C GLU A 102 -22.90 14.31 -7.49
N LEU A 103 -22.80 15.07 -8.59
CA LEU A 103 -23.83 15.11 -9.64
C LEU A 103 -24.03 13.73 -10.27
N PHE A 104 -22.95 13.05 -10.65
CA PHE A 104 -23.02 11.70 -11.20
C PHE A 104 -23.73 10.75 -10.25
N THR A 105 -23.36 10.78 -8.97
CA THR A 105 -23.91 9.91 -7.93
C THR A 105 -25.40 10.12 -7.75
N ASP A 106 -25.86 11.38 -7.68
CA ASP A 106 -27.26 11.70 -7.44
C ASP A 106 -28.13 11.45 -8.68
N LEU A 107 -27.61 11.70 -9.89
CA LEU A 107 -28.27 11.31 -11.14
C LEU A 107 -28.41 9.79 -11.23
N MET A 108 -27.36 9.02 -10.92
CA MET A 108 -27.41 7.56 -10.94
C MET A 108 -28.44 7.02 -9.92
N LYS A 109 -28.49 7.59 -8.70
CA LYS A 109 -29.52 7.25 -7.71
C LYS A 109 -30.93 7.56 -8.22
N SER A 110 -31.13 8.65 -8.96
CA SER A 110 -32.41 9.00 -9.56
C SER A 110 -32.82 8.04 -10.66
N VAL A 111 -31.89 7.60 -11.52
CA VAL A 111 -32.14 6.53 -12.50
C VAL A 111 -32.51 5.21 -11.81
N MET A 112 -31.87 4.87 -10.69
CA MET A 112 -32.26 3.71 -9.89
C MET A 112 -33.67 3.83 -9.31
N LYS A 113 -34.13 5.03 -8.93
CA LYS A 113 -35.52 5.26 -8.55
C LYS A 113 -36.50 5.05 -9.71
N LEU A 114 -36.12 5.42 -10.95
CA LEU A 114 -36.95 5.11 -12.13
C LEU A 114 -37.13 3.61 -12.32
N THR A 115 -36.06 2.81 -12.14
CA THR A 115 -36.15 1.34 -12.17
C THR A 115 -37.17 0.82 -11.15
N LEU A 116 -37.11 1.29 -9.90
CA LEU A 116 -38.03 0.88 -8.85
C LEU A 116 -39.48 1.33 -9.12
N GLY A 117 -39.64 2.47 -9.79
CA GLY A 117 -40.94 3.00 -10.22
C GLY A 117 -41.51 2.35 -11.48
N GLY A 118 -40.83 1.37 -12.07
CA GLY A 118 -41.28 0.70 -13.30
C GLY A 118 -41.11 1.50 -14.59
N GLN A 119 -40.44 2.65 -14.53
CA GLN A 119 -40.13 3.49 -15.70
C GLN A 119 -38.89 2.95 -16.42
N HIS A 120 -39.00 1.71 -16.93
CA HIS A 120 -37.85 0.93 -17.41
C HIS A 120 -37.22 1.51 -18.69
N ARG A 121 -38.03 2.10 -19.58
CA ARG A 121 -37.52 2.71 -20.82
C ARG A 121 -36.60 3.88 -20.52
N GLU A 122 -37.07 4.82 -19.69
CA GLU A 122 -36.34 6.00 -19.28
C GLU A 122 -35.12 5.62 -18.45
N ALA A 123 -35.27 4.63 -17.54
CA ALA A 123 -34.15 4.12 -16.76
C ALA A 123 -33.03 3.56 -17.65
N VAL A 124 -33.37 2.74 -18.67
CA VAL A 124 -32.38 2.18 -19.61
C VAL A 124 -31.62 3.28 -20.34
N GLU A 125 -32.30 4.32 -20.82
CA GLU A 125 -31.63 5.45 -21.48
C GLU A 125 -30.70 6.20 -20.50
N GLY A 126 -31.15 6.43 -19.27
CA GLY A 126 -30.35 7.06 -18.22
C GLY A 126 -29.08 6.28 -17.90
N TYR A 127 -29.18 4.96 -17.69
CA TYR A 127 -28.02 4.11 -17.43
C TYR A 127 -27.03 4.10 -18.60
N ARG A 128 -27.50 4.02 -19.85
CA ARG A 128 -26.63 4.05 -21.03
C ARG A 128 -25.81 5.35 -21.10
N LEU A 129 -26.44 6.48 -20.81
CA LEU A 129 -25.77 7.78 -20.80
C LEU A 129 -24.75 7.87 -19.65
N LEU A 130 -25.15 7.51 -18.44
CA LEU A 130 -24.29 7.62 -17.25
C LEU A 130 -23.12 6.62 -17.27
N PHE A 131 -23.35 5.32 -17.53
CA PHE A 131 -22.24 4.38 -17.68
C PHE A 131 -21.36 4.71 -18.89
N GLY A 132 -21.94 5.27 -19.95
CA GLY A 132 -21.19 5.72 -21.12
C GLY A 132 -20.27 6.91 -20.83
N ILE A 133 -20.73 7.91 -20.07
CA ILE A 133 -19.89 9.05 -19.69
C ILE A 133 -18.82 8.64 -18.68
N LEU A 134 -19.15 7.78 -17.70
CA LEU A 134 -18.19 7.27 -16.73
C LEU A 134 -17.06 6.49 -17.41
N LYS A 135 -17.40 5.58 -18.32
CA LYS A 135 -16.41 4.85 -19.12
C LYS A 135 -15.49 5.81 -19.88
N LYS A 136 -16.09 6.79 -20.56
CA LYS A 136 -15.32 7.75 -21.34
C LYS A 136 -14.40 8.60 -20.45
N ALA A 137 -14.85 8.97 -19.26
CA ALA A 137 -14.05 9.72 -18.29
C ALA A 137 -12.81 8.94 -17.82
N GLY A 138 -12.92 7.61 -17.67
CA GLY A 138 -11.76 6.75 -17.39
C GLY A 138 -10.80 6.56 -18.58
N GLU A 139 -11.23 6.86 -19.81
CA GLU A 139 -10.44 6.66 -21.04
C GLU A 139 -9.78 7.96 -21.57
N THR A 140 -10.22 9.15 -21.12
CA THR A 140 -9.65 10.43 -21.54
C THR A 140 -9.51 11.42 -20.40
N THR A 141 -8.46 12.25 -20.46
CA THR A 141 -8.26 13.38 -19.56
C THR A 141 -9.14 14.59 -19.91
N ASP A 142 -9.86 14.57 -21.03
CA ASP A 142 -10.67 15.71 -21.48
C ASP A 142 -11.95 15.94 -20.64
N ILE A 143 -12.31 14.99 -19.77
CA ILE A 143 -13.51 15.08 -18.93
C ILE A 143 -13.14 15.46 -17.49
N LEU A 144 -12.16 14.76 -16.90
CA LEU A 144 -11.79 14.92 -15.48
C LEU A 144 -10.30 15.23 -15.28
N GLY A 145 -9.52 15.47 -16.33
CA GLY A 145 -8.07 15.68 -16.21
C GLY A 145 -7.32 14.44 -15.74
N ASN A 146 -6.43 14.57 -14.74
CA ASN A 146 -5.50 13.51 -14.30
C ASN A 146 -5.90 12.83 -12.98
N GLN A 147 -7.19 12.81 -12.66
CA GLN A 147 -7.75 12.33 -11.38
C GLN A 147 -7.78 10.79 -11.20
N GLY A 148 -7.25 10.02 -12.17
CA GLY A 148 -7.23 8.55 -12.09
C GLY A 148 -8.56 7.91 -12.52
N ALA A 149 -8.91 6.77 -11.92
CA ALA A 149 -10.12 6.01 -12.25
C ALA A 149 -11.34 6.61 -11.51
N PRO A 150 -12.30 7.26 -12.20
CA PRO A 150 -13.38 8.00 -11.55
C PRO A 150 -14.27 7.13 -10.66
N GLU A 151 -14.42 5.85 -10.97
CA GLU A 151 -15.20 4.90 -10.17
C GLU A 151 -14.68 4.72 -8.73
N ASP A 152 -13.39 4.99 -8.47
CA ASP A 152 -12.80 4.86 -7.12
C ASP A 152 -13.28 5.95 -6.15
N PHE A 153 -13.79 7.07 -6.68
CA PHE A 153 -14.23 8.24 -5.91
C PHE A 153 -15.76 8.34 -5.80
N ILE A 154 -16.50 7.57 -6.59
CA ILE A 154 -17.95 7.57 -6.59
C ILE A 154 -18.46 6.72 -5.42
N GLU A 155 -19.12 7.36 -4.45
CA GLU A 155 -19.79 6.69 -3.33
C GLU A 155 -21.12 6.02 -3.75
N LEU A 156 -21.03 5.02 -4.63
CA LEU A 156 -22.15 4.26 -5.16
C LEU A 156 -21.91 2.75 -5.04
N ASN A 157 -22.97 2.00 -4.69
CA ASN A 157 -22.96 0.56 -4.85
C ASN A 157 -23.16 0.19 -6.34
N PHE A 158 -22.07 0.06 -7.08
CA PHE A 158 -22.08 -0.28 -8.50
C PHE A 158 -22.76 -1.62 -8.81
N ALA A 159 -22.59 -2.64 -7.96
CA ALA A 159 -23.31 -3.91 -8.13
C ALA A 159 -24.83 -3.68 -8.12
N GLN A 160 -25.35 -2.84 -7.22
CA GLN A 160 -26.78 -2.52 -7.17
C GLN A 160 -27.23 -1.66 -8.37
N ALA A 161 -26.41 -0.73 -8.85
CA ALA A 161 -26.71 0.06 -10.04
C ALA A 161 -26.78 -0.83 -11.30
N ILE A 162 -25.79 -1.71 -11.50
CA ILE A 162 -25.75 -2.66 -12.62
C ILE A 162 -26.90 -3.66 -12.54
N LYS A 163 -27.26 -4.14 -11.35
CA LYS A 163 -28.46 -4.97 -11.14
C LYS A 163 -29.73 -4.24 -11.59
N SER A 164 -29.88 -2.99 -11.20
CA SER A 164 -31.05 -2.17 -11.54
C SER A 164 -31.11 -1.87 -13.05
N TYR A 165 -29.95 -1.69 -13.68
CA TYR A 165 -29.85 -1.57 -15.12
C TYR A 165 -30.27 -2.86 -15.83
N ALA A 166 -29.73 -4.01 -15.42
CA ALA A 166 -30.09 -5.32 -15.95
C ALA A 166 -31.60 -5.60 -15.82
N VAL A 167 -32.20 -5.32 -14.66
CA VAL A 167 -33.65 -5.45 -14.44
C VAL A 167 -34.43 -4.57 -15.42
N SER A 168 -34.03 -3.31 -15.59
CA SER A 168 -34.71 -2.39 -16.50
C SER A 168 -34.58 -2.83 -17.96
N LEU A 169 -33.42 -3.34 -18.37
CA LEU A 169 -33.24 -3.91 -19.70
C LEU A 169 -34.18 -5.11 -19.92
N LEU A 170 -34.25 -6.04 -18.96
CA LEU A 170 -35.06 -7.26 -19.09
C LEU A 170 -36.58 -6.98 -19.08
N GLN A 171 -37.01 -5.91 -18.40
CA GLN A 171 -38.42 -5.50 -18.32
C GLN A 171 -38.83 -4.48 -19.39
N ASN A 172 -37.88 -3.94 -20.17
CA ASN A 172 -38.19 -3.01 -21.25
C ASN A 172 -38.78 -3.76 -22.46
N GLU A 173 -40.03 -3.45 -22.81
CA GLU A 173 -40.77 -4.07 -23.92
C GLU A 173 -40.09 -3.88 -25.29
N GLU A 174 -39.25 -2.85 -25.44
CA GLU A 174 -38.52 -2.59 -26.69
C GLU A 174 -37.26 -3.46 -26.86
N ASN A 175 -36.95 -4.34 -25.90
CA ASN A 175 -35.71 -5.12 -25.92
C ASN A 175 -35.76 -6.33 -26.88
N LEU A 176 -34.65 -6.59 -27.56
CA LEU A 176 -34.50 -7.59 -28.64
C LEU A 176 -34.39 -9.05 -28.14
N GLY A 177 -34.84 -9.33 -26.92
CA GLY A 177 -34.79 -10.64 -26.27
C GLY A 177 -33.65 -10.81 -25.25
N LEU A 178 -33.71 -11.91 -24.48
CA LEU A 178 -32.81 -12.20 -23.35
C LEU A 178 -31.33 -12.16 -23.72
N ASP A 179 -30.94 -12.76 -24.86
CA ASP A 179 -29.54 -12.81 -25.30
C ASP A 179 -28.99 -11.41 -25.60
N ALA A 180 -29.76 -10.54 -26.24
CA ALA A 180 -29.35 -9.17 -26.53
C ALA A 180 -29.18 -8.37 -25.24
N ALA A 181 -30.12 -8.51 -24.30
CA ALA A 181 -30.05 -7.87 -22.99
C ALA A 181 -28.80 -8.31 -22.21
N ILE A 182 -28.52 -9.62 -22.17
CA ILE A 182 -27.36 -10.19 -21.50
C ILE A 182 -26.06 -9.68 -22.13
N GLN A 183 -25.94 -9.64 -23.46
CA GLN A 183 -24.72 -9.19 -24.12
C GLN A 183 -24.42 -7.71 -23.84
N GLU A 184 -25.44 -6.86 -23.86
CA GLU A 184 -25.29 -5.44 -23.57
C GLU A 184 -24.79 -5.20 -22.14
N ILE A 185 -25.46 -5.78 -21.15
CA ILE A 185 -25.09 -5.58 -19.76
C ILE A 185 -23.78 -6.29 -19.39
N LEU A 186 -23.45 -7.41 -20.06
CA LEU A 186 -22.19 -8.10 -19.85
C LEU A 186 -21.01 -7.20 -20.22
N SER A 187 -21.11 -6.38 -21.26
CA SER A 187 -20.06 -5.40 -21.60
C SER A 187 -19.84 -4.42 -20.45
N VAL A 188 -20.91 -3.91 -19.84
CA VAL A 188 -20.84 -2.98 -18.72
C VAL A 188 -20.29 -3.67 -17.47
N ALA A 189 -20.75 -4.88 -17.17
CA ALA A 189 -20.27 -5.66 -16.03
C ALA A 189 -18.76 -5.96 -16.11
N LYS A 190 -18.22 -6.14 -17.31
CA LYS A 190 -16.77 -6.32 -17.54
C LYS A 190 -15.96 -5.06 -17.29
N ASP A 191 -16.48 -3.90 -17.73
CA ASP A 191 -15.85 -2.60 -17.51
C ASP A 191 -15.75 -2.30 -16.01
N TYR A 192 -16.78 -2.64 -15.23
CA TYR A 192 -16.85 -2.39 -13.78
C TYR A 192 -16.66 -3.64 -12.91
N ARG A 193 -15.84 -4.59 -13.36
CA ARG A 193 -15.66 -5.89 -12.67
C ARG A 193 -15.16 -5.74 -11.23
N TYR A 194 -14.24 -4.81 -10.98
CA TYR A 194 -13.65 -4.57 -9.65
C TYR A 194 -14.63 -3.92 -8.66
N CYS A 195 -15.72 -3.32 -9.16
CA CYS A 195 -16.77 -2.69 -8.38
C CYS A 195 -18.02 -3.59 -8.24
N GLY A 196 -17.88 -4.89 -8.52
CA GLY A 196 -18.97 -5.87 -8.37
C GLY A 196 -19.92 -5.96 -9.57
N GLY A 197 -19.50 -5.56 -10.77
CA GLY A 197 -20.35 -5.58 -11.96
C GLY A 197 -20.93 -6.95 -12.31
N PHE A 198 -20.13 -8.01 -12.20
CA PHE A 198 -20.61 -9.38 -12.39
C PHE A 198 -21.63 -9.82 -11.33
N THR A 199 -21.45 -9.41 -10.07
CA THR A 199 -22.38 -9.69 -8.97
C THR A 199 -23.74 -9.06 -9.25
N GLY A 200 -23.75 -7.77 -9.63
CA GLY A 200 -24.98 -7.06 -9.98
C GLY A 200 -25.75 -7.75 -11.11
N LEU A 201 -25.04 -8.16 -12.16
CA LEU A 201 -25.63 -8.89 -13.28
C LEU A 201 -26.18 -10.26 -12.86
N ALA A 202 -25.41 -11.06 -12.13
CA ALA A 202 -25.83 -12.39 -11.70
C ALA A 202 -27.08 -12.35 -10.80
N GLU A 203 -27.20 -11.34 -9.93
CA GLU A 203 -28.35 -11.16 -9.05
C GLU A 203 -29.61 -10.65 -9.76
N ALA A 204 -29.47 -9.96 -10.89
CA ALA A 204 -30.60 -9.48 -11.68
C ALA A 204 -31.29 -10.59 -12.48
N LEU A 205 -30.55 -11.67 -12.78
CA LEU A 205 -31.01 -12.75 -13.64
C LEU A 205 -31.77 -13.82 -12.85
N ASP A 206 -32.87 -14.28 -13.44
CA ASP A 206 -33.56 -15.48 -12.99
C ASP A 206 -32.72 -16.75 -13.27
N PRO A 207 -33.15 -17.95 -12.85
CA PRO A 207 -32.36 -19.17 -13.08
C PRO A 207 -32.06 -19.46 -14.55
N GLU A 208 -32.96 -19.14 -15.49
CA GLU A 208 -32.73 -19.39 -16.92
C GLU A 208 -31.73 -18.38 -17.51
N GLY A 209 -31.86 -17.10 -17.15
CA GLY A 209 -30.90 -16.06 -17.50
C GLY A 209 -29.51 -16.33 -16.95
N ARG A 210 -29.40 -16.81 -15.70
CA ARG A 210 -28.12 -17.23 -15.09
C ARG A 210 -27.50 -18.40 -15.82
N LYS A 211 -28.29 -19.43 -16.14
CA LYS A 211 -27.84 -20.56 -16.95
C LYS A 211 -27.31 -20.10 -18.30
N ARG A 212 -28.03 -19.20 -18.98
CA ARG A 212 -27.61 -18.65 -20.27
C ARG A 212 -26.33 -17.85 -20.19
N LEU A 213 -26.20 -16.98 -19.19
CA LEU A 213 -24.97 -16.23 -18.92
C LEU A 213 -23.80 -17.17 -18.62
N LYS A 214 -24.04 -18.22 -17.83
CA LYS A 214 -23.04 -19.26 -17.51
C LYS A 214 -22.51 -19.93 -18.77
N GLU A 215 -23.37 -20.30 -19.72
CA GLU A 215 -22.97 -20.87 -21.02
C GLU A 215 -22.05 -19.92 -21.81
N ILE A 216 -22.43 -18.63 -21.89
CA ILE A 216 -21.64 -17.59 -22.59
C ILE A 216 -20.25 -17.44 -21.95
N LEU A 217 -20.21 -17.24 -20.63
CA LEU A 217 -18.96 -17.05 -19.90
C LEU A 217 -18.07 -18.30 -19.97
N THR A 218 -18.65 -19.51 -19.86
CA THR A 218 -17.89 -20.76 -19.99
C THR A 218 -17.22 -20.87 -21.36
N GLY A 219 -17.94 -20.55 -22.44
CA GLY A 219 -17.37 -20.57 -23.79
C GLY A 219 -16.19 -19.61 -23.94
N ILE A 220 -16.28 -18.39 -23.39
CA ILE A 220 -15.18 -17.42 -23.43
C ILE A 220 -13.98 -17.92 -22.63
N VAL A 221 -14.20 -18.46 -21.42
CA VAL A 221 -13.13 -18.98 -20.56
C VAL A 221 -12.41 -20.16 -21.23
N GLU A 222 -13.13 -21.07 -21.89
CA GLU A 222 -12.54 -22.21 -22.61
C GLU A 222 -11.71 -21.76 -23.82
N GLU A 223 -12.19 -20.78 -24.57
CA GLU A 223 -11.45 -20.17 -25.68
C GLU A 223 -10.14 -19.53 -25.18
N GLU A 224 -10.21 -18.72 -24.11
CA GLU A 224 -9.04 -18.07 -23.51
C GLU A 224 -8.02 -19.06 -22.94
N LEU A 225 -8.49 -20.17 -22.34
CA LEU A 225 -7.64 -21.25 -21.85
C LEU A 225 -6.85 -21.92 -22.97
N GLY A 226 -7.45 -22.06 -24.16
CA GLY A 226 -6.79 -22.59 -25.35
C GLY A 226 -5.66 -21.72 -25.90
N LEU A 227 -5.62 -20.43 -25.53
CA LEU A 227 -4.61 -19.46 -26.00
C LEU A 227 -3.36 -19.39 -25.10
N GLU A 228 -3.23 -20.27 -24.09
CA GLU A 228 -2.10 -20.32 -23.13
C GLU A 228 -1.78 -18.96 -22.44
N LYS A 229 -2.77 -18.06 -22.33
CA LYS A 229 -2.58 -16.79 -21.61
C LYS A 229 -2.24 -17.06 -20.14
N ARG A 230 -1.25 -16.31 -19.62
CA ARG A 230 -0.82 -16.40 -18.21
C ARG A 230 -1.84 -15.79 -17.24
N SER A 231 -2.64 -14.82 -17.67
CA SER A 231 -3.66 -14.17 -16.84
C SER A 231 -4.90 -15.05 -16.67
N CYS A 232 -5.59 -14.87 -15.54
CA CYS A 232 -6.91 -15.42 -15.33
C CYS A 232 -7.94 -14.64 -16.19
N PRO A 233 -8.79 -15.32 -16.98
CA PRO A 233 -9.88 -14.65 -17.70
C PRO A 233 -10.80 -13.92 -16.73
N HIS A 234 -11.18 -12.67 -17.03
CA HIS A 234 -12.06 -11.90 -16.16
C HIS A 234 -13.45 -12.54 -16.04
N GLU A 235 -13.88 -13.29 -17.05
CA GLU A 235 -15.15 -14.03 -17.09
C GLU A 235 -15.28 -15.08 -15.98
N VAL A 236 -14.17 -15.50 -15.37
CA VAL A 236 -14.19 -16.37 -14.18
C VAL A 236 -14.87 -15.68 -13.00
N GLU A 237 -14.70 -14.36 -12.83
CA GLU A 237 -15.41 -13.58 -11.81
C GLU A 237 -16.92 -13.62 -12.03
N GLY A 238 -17.36 -13.61 -13.30
CA GLY A 238 -18.75 -13.82 -13.69
C GLY A 238 -19.29 -15.18 -13.30
N LEU A 239 -18.53 -16.25 -13.55
CA LEU A 239 -18.93 -17.61 -13.13
C LEU A 239 -19.02 -17.74 -11.61
N ILE A 240 -18.08 -17.12 -10.87
CA ILE A 240 -18.10 -17.07 -9.41
C ILE A 240 -19.33 -16.30 -8.91
N ALA A 241 -19.66 -15.16 -9.51
CA ALA A 241 -20.82 -14.36 -9.16
C ALA A 241 -22.15 -15.13 -9.37
N ILE A 242 -22.26 -15.91 -10.45
CA ILE A 242 -23.41 -16.79 -10.70
C ILE A 242 -23.52 -17.85 -9.60
N ALA A 243 -22.43 -18.55 -9.29
CA ALA A 243 -22.40 -19.56 -8.25
C ALA A 243 -22.76 -18.96 -6.86
N ALA A 244 -22.30 -17.74 -6.57
CA ALA A 244 -22.68 -17.00 -5.36
C ALA A 244 -24.18 -16.66 -5.32
N ALA A 245 -24.75 -16.17 -6.43
CA ALA A 245 -26.19 -15.91 -6.54
C ALA A 245 -27.04 -17.19 -6.41
N GLU A 246 -26.47 -18.35 -6.76
CA GLU A 246 -27.05 -19.69 -6.59
C GLU A 246 -26.78 -20.30 -5.21
N LYS A 247 -25.98 -19.64 -4.36
CA LYS A 247 -25.52 -20.15 -3.05
C LYS A 247 -24.80 -21.50 -3.15
N ASN A 248 -23.98 -21.66 -4.20
CA ASN A 248 -23.23 -22.86 -4.49
C ASN A 248 -21.74 -22.70 -4.12
N ASP A 249 -21.45 -22.74 -2.82
CA ASP A 249 -20.10 -22.52 -2.29
C ASP A 249 -19.06 -23.52 -2.82
N LEU A 250 -19.49 -24.75 -3.12
CA LEU A 250 -18.64 -25.78 -3.71
C LEU A 250 -18.17 -25.41 -5.11
N GLU A 251 -19.06 -24.83 -5.93
CA GLU A 251 -18.70 -24.37 -7.26
C GLU A 251 -17.79 -23.13 -7.21
N ILE A 252 -18.05 -22.20 -6.28
CA ILE A 252 -17.17 -21.05 -6.05
C ILE A 252 -15.75 -21.52 -5.72
N LEU A 253 -15.62 -22.44 -4.75
CA LEU A 253 -14.33 -23.00 -4.37
C LEU A 253 -13.66 -23.70 -5.55
N SER A 254 -14.41 -24.55 -6.28
CA SER A 254 -13.89 -25.29 -7.44
C SER A 254 -13.35 -24.37 -8.54
N LEU A 255 -14.06 -23.27 -8.83
CA LEU A 255 -13.60 -22.25 -9.77
C LEU A 255 -12.33 -21.56 -9.27
N LYS A 256 -12.31 -21.12 -8.00
CA LYS A 256 -11.13 -20.49 -7.41
C LYS A 256 -9.91 -21.42 -7.42
N GLU A 257 -10.08 -22.70 -7.07
CA GLU A 257 -9.02 -23.71 -7.16
C GLU A 257 -8.51 -23.88 -8.60
N LYS A 258 -9.42 -24.00 -9.58
CA LYS A 258 -9.06 -24.17 -11.00
C LYS A 258 -8.18 -23.04 -11.51
N PHE A 259 -8.39 -21.81 -11.03
CA PHE A 259 -7.69 -20.61 -11.49
C PHE A 259 -6.65 -20.03 -10.49
N ALA A 260 -6.46 -20.65 -9.33
CA ALA A 260 -5.56 -20.16 -8.28
C ALA A 260 -4.10 -20.00 -8.72
N SER A 261 -3.61 -20.76 -9.71
CA SER A 261 -2.25 -20.57 -10.26
C SER A 261 -2.09 -19.30 -11.11
N ARG A 262 -3.21 -18.66 -11.49
CA ARG A 262 -3.25 -17.47 -12.36
C ARG A 262 -3.75 -16.22 -11.65
N ASN A 263 -4.29 -16.36 -10.44
CA ASN A 263 -4.81 -15.27 -9.63
C ASN A 263 -4.41 -15.45 -8.16
N ALA A 264 -3.61 -14.52 -7.64
CA ALA A 264 -3.11 -14.55 -6.27
C ALA A 264 -4.22 -14.40 -5.22
N VAL A 265 -5.27 -13.62 -5.52
CA VAL A 265 -6.43 -13.45 -4.61
C VAL A 265 -7.14 -14.78 -4.43
N TYR A 266 -7.46 -15.47 -5.52
CA TYR A 266 -8.12 -16.79 -5.47
C TYR A 266 -7.27 -17.81 -4.72
N LEU A 267 -5.95 -17.80 -4.93
CA LEU A 267 -5.07 -18.69 -4.20
C LEU A 267 -5.10 -18.45 -2.70
N ARG A 268 -5.08 -17.18 -2.26
CA ARG A 268 -5.17 -16.83 -0.84
C ARG A 268 -6.49 -17.29 -0.22
N GLU A 269 -7.60 -17.06 -0.92
CA GLU A 269 -8.92 -17.51 -0.47
C GLU A 269 -9.02 -19.04 -0.38
N VAL A 270 -8.45 -19.76 -1.36
CA VAL A 270 -8.38 -21.23 -1.33
C VAL A 270 -7.54 -21.72 -0.14
N ILE A 271 -6.38 -21.09 0.12
CA ILE A 271 -5.55 -21.42 1.28
C ILE A 271 -6.33 -21.17 2.59
N ALA A 272 -6.97 -20.02 2.72
CA ALA A 272 -7.76 -19.65 3.89
C ALA A 272 -8.91 -20.65 4.15
N HIS A 273 -9.65 -21.03 3.11
CA HIS A 273 -10.70 -22.05 3.21
C HIS A 273 -10.16 -23.37 3.78
N TYR A 274 -9.04 -23.87 3.26
CA TYR A 274 -8.47 -25.12 3.76
C TYR A 274 -7.82 -25.01 5.15
N GLN A 275 -7.40 -23.81 5.57
CA GLN A 275 -6.99 -23.56 6.95
C GLN A 275 -8.19 -23.65 7.91
N GLU A 276 -9.34 -23.08 7.53
CA GLU A 276 -10.58 -23.16 8.32
C GLU A 276 -11.07 -24.62 8.48
N GLU A 277 -11.04 -25.38 7.39
CA GLU A 277 -11.36 -26.82 7.39
C GLU A 277 -10.27 -27.69 8.04
N LYS A 278 -9.13 -27.11 8.40
CA LYS A 278 -7.95 -27.79 8.95
C LYS A 278 -7.43 -28.93 8.04
N ASP A 279 -7.64 -28.82 6.73
CA ASP A 279 -7.00 -29.70 5.74
C ASP A 279 -5.60 -29.19 5.43
N TRP A 280 -4.67 -29.50 6.35
CA TRP A 280 -3.28 -29.07 6.24
C TRP A 280 -2.55 -29.67 5.03
N GLN A 281 -3.03 -30.79 4.46
CA GLN A 281 -2.46 -31.34 3.23
C GLN A 281 -2.80 -30.44 2.04
N ALA A 282 -4.05 -29.98 1.96
CA ALA A 282 -4.47 -29.02 0.94
C ALA A 282 -3.78 -27.66 1.12
N VAL A 283 -3.67 -27.15 2.35
CA VAL A 283 -2.93 -25.90 2.64
C VAL A 283 -1.49 -25.99 2.15
N ALA A 284 -0.75 -27.06 2.50
CA ALA A 284 0.63 -27.24 2.05
C ALA A 284 0.75 -27.32 0.51
N ARG A 285 -0.18 -28.01 -0.15
CA ARG A 285 -0.24 -28.13 -1.62
C ARG A 285 -0.45 -26.76 -2.28
N TRP A 286 -1.41 -25.99 -1.81
CA TRP A 286 -1.75 -24.67 -2.38
C TRP A 286 -0.68 -23.61 -2.06
N ALA A 287 -0.14 -23.61 -0.85
CA ALA A 287 0.97 -22.72 -0.49
C ALA A 287 2.23 -22.96 -1.35
N ARG A 288 2.57 -24.22 -1.65
CA ARG A 288 3.66 -24.57 -2.59
C ARG A 288 3.39 -24.03 -3.99
N LYS A 289 2.16 -24.18 -4.51
CA LYS A 289 1.78 -23.61 -5.81
C LYS A 289 1.93 -22.08 -5.81
N GLY A 290 1.59 -21.42 -4.71
CA GLY A 290 1.79 -19.99 -4.54
C GLY A 290 3.24 -19.56 -4.65
N ILE A 291 4.12 -20.25 -3.93
CA ILE A 291 5.56 -20.01 -3.99
C ILE A 291 6.10 -20.22 -5.41
N GLU A 292 5.62 -21.23 -6.12
CA GLU A 292 6.03 -21.55 -7.49
C GLU A 292 5.60 -20.49 -8.51
N HIS A 293 4.35 -20.00 -8.44
CA HIS A 293 3.77 -19.14 -9.46
C HIS A 293 3.92 -17.64 -9.16
N PHE A 294 3.92 -17.25 -7.89
CA PHE A 294 3.95 -15.85 -7.44
C PHE A 294 5.22 -15.51 -6.64
N GLY A 295 6.09 -16.50 -6.41
CA GLY A 295 7.32 -16.34 -5.63
C GLY A 295 7.10 -16.48 -4.12
N TYR A 296 8.20 -16.41 -3.37
CA TYR A 296 8.21 -16.44 -1.91
C TYR A 296 7.60 -15.17 -1.31
N ASP A 297 6.27 -15.11 -1.33
CA ASP A 297 5.46 -14.19 -0.52
C ASP A 297 5.36 -14.69 0.93
N GLY A 298 5.21 -13.76 1.87
CA GLY A 298 5.23 -14.08 3.29
C GLY A 298 4.02 -14.85 3.75
N GLU A 299 2.87 -14.67 3.11
CA GLU A 299 1.64 -15.40 3.43
C GLU A 299 1.78 -16.88 3.01
N TYR A 300 2.21 -17.15 1.78
CA TYR A 300 2.40 -18.52 1.29
C TYR A 300 3.49 -19.27 2.06
N ALA A 301 4.60 -18.61 2.35
CA ALA A 301 5.67 -19.24 3.12
C ALA A 301 5.24 -19.61 4.54
N ARG A 302 4.51 -18.72 5.24
CA ARG A 302 3.99 -19.01 6.59
C ARG A 302 2.94 -20.11 6.56
N ALA A 303 1.99 -20.07 5.63
CA ALA A 303 0.99 -21.11 5.47
C ALA A 303 1.64 -22.49 5.20
N LEU A 304 2.70 -22.52 4.39
CA LEU A 304 3.46 -23.75 4.14
C LEU A 304 4.17 -24.27 5.40
N ILE A 305 4.85 -23.40 6.15
CA ILE A 305 5.55 -23.78 7.39
C ILE A 305 4.55 -24.35 8.40
N GLU A 306 3.44 -23.65 8.63
CA GLU A 306 2.38 -24.05 9.57
C GLU A 306 1.74 -25.38 9.19
N ALA A 307 1.42 -25.57 7.91
CA ALA A 307 0.83 -26.81 7.41
C ALA A 307 1.77 -28.00 7.59
N LEU A 308 3.06 -27.84 7.25
CA LEU A 308 4.06 -28.90 7.40
C LEU A 308 4.32 -29.24 8.87
N ASP A 309 4.32 -28.24 9.75
CA ASP A 309 4.40 -28.47 11.19
C ASP A 309 3.23 -29.29 11.72
N THR A 310 2.02 -28.93 11.31
CA THR A 310 0.81 -29.60 11.77
C THR A 310 0.72 -31.03 11.25
N LEU A 311 1.24 -31.28 10.04
CA LEU A 311 1.38 -32.62 9.47
C LEU A 311 2.52 -33.45 10.09
N GLY A 312 3.34 -32.85 10.95
CA GLY A 312 4.47 -33.52 11.60
C GLY A 312 5.73 -33.63 10.73
N ASP A 313 5.76 -33.02 9.54
CA ASP A 313 6.94 -32.97 8.67
C ASP A 313 7.89 -31.85 9.10
N LYS A 314 8.50 -32.06 10.28
CA LYS A 314 9.35 -31.06 10.94
C LYS A 314 10.55 -30.65 10.10
N LEU A 315 11.09 -31.56 9.28
CA LEU A 315 12.23 -31.31 8.41
C LEU A 315 11.83 -30.45 7.21
N ALA A 316 10.74 -30.76 6.52
CA ALA A 316 10.29 -29.91 5.41
C ALA A 316 9.86 -28.53 5.89
N ALA A 317 9.20 -28.43 7.05
CA ALA A 317 8.87 -27.14 7.67
C ALA A 317 10.12 -26.33 8.01
N GLN A 318 11.18 -26.99 8.50
CA GLN A 318 12.48 -26.34 8.74
C GLN A 318 13.11 -25.81 7.45
N GLU A 319 13.07 -26.60 6.37
CA GLU A 319 13.59 -26.15 5.05
C GLU A 319 12.81 -24.96 4.51
N ALA A 320 11.47 -24.98 4.62
CA ALA A 320 10.62 -23.85 4.24
C ALA A 320 10.94 -22.60 5.07
N HIS A 321 11.20 -22.75 6.37
CA HIS A 321 11.56 -21.63 7.24
C HIS A 321 12.94 -21.05 6.92
N ILE A 322 13.93 -21.89 6.58
CA ILE A 322 15.24 -21.43 6.09
C ILE A 322 15.07 -20.60 4.81
N ALA A 323 14.30 -21.10 3.85
CA ALA A 323 14.04 -20.39 2.59
C ALA A 323 13.33 -19.05 2.83
N TYR A 324 12.33 -19.03 3.71
CA TYR A 324 11.63 -17.82 4.12
C TYR A 324 12.58 -16.80 4.77
N PHE A 325 13.41 -17.24 5.72
CA PHE A 325 14.39 -16.38 6.37
C PHE A 325 15.41 -15.81 5.38
N LEU A 326 15.94 -16.60 4.45
CA LEU A 326 16.91 -16.10 3.47
C LEU A 326 16.31 -15.03 2.54
N LYS A 327 15.00 -15.08 2.31
CA LYS A 327 14.25 -14.08 1.53
C LYS A 327 14.03 -12.78 2.30
N TYR A 328 13.55 -12.85 3.55
CA TYR A 328 13.09 -11.67 4.31
C TYR A 328 14.08 -11.15 5.36
N ARG A 329 14.94 -12.02 5.91
CA ARG A 329 16.09 -11.69 6.78
C ARG A 329 15.74 -10.86 8.03
N ALA A 330 14.49 -10.98 8.49
CA ALA A 330 14.04 -10.31 9.70
C ALA A 330 14.64 -10.96 10.95
N ALA A 331 14.96 -10.13 11.94
CA ALA A 331 15.49 -10.55 13.24
C ALA A 331 14.53 -11.48 13.99
N GLY A 332 13.22 -11.21 13.93
CA GLY A 332 12.18 -12.09 14.49
C GLY A 332 12.23 -13.50 13.88
N GLU A 333 12.35 -13.58 12.56
CA GLU A 333 12.45 -14.86 11.84
C GLU A 333 13.73 -15.62 12.16
N PHE A 334 14.86 -14.93 12.33
CA PHE A 334 16.09 -15.56 12.82
C PHE A 334 15.90 -16.20 14.20
N SER A 335 15.25 -15.48 15.13
CA SER A 335 15.02 -15.98 16.49
C SER A 335 14.13 -17.22 16.48
N SER A 336 13.03 -17.18 15.73
CA SER A 336 12.12 -18.31 15.56
C SER A 336 12.83 -19.51 14.92
N LEU A 337 13.61 -19.28 13.86
CA LEU A 337 14.38 -20.32 13.18
C LEU A 337 15.42 -20.96 14.10
N LYS A 338 16.15 -20.15 14.87
CA LYS A 338 17.16 -20.63 15.84
C LYS A 338 16.52 -21.50 16.92
N GLN A 339 15.47 -21.00 17.57
CA GLN A 339 14.75 -21.75 18.61
C GLN A 339 14.24 -23.10 18.09
N ARG A 340 13.64 -23.10 16.90
CA ARG A 340 13.15 -24.30 16.24
C ARG A 340 14.29 -25.28 15.95
N SER A 341 15.37 -24.83 15.34
CA SER A 341 16.52 -25.68 14.98
C SER A 341 17.22 -26.25 16.21
N GLN A 342 17.24 -25.50 17.32
CA GLN A 342 17.74 -25.99 18.61
C GLN A 342 16.85 -27.11 19.17
N SER A 343 15.52 -26.98 19.06
CA SER A 343 14.58 -28.05 19.45
C SER A 343 14.72 -29.32 18.62
N LEU A 344 15.21 -29.19 17.38
CA LEU A 344 15.51 -30.30 16.46
C LEU A 344 16.95 -30.79 16.55
N SER A 345 17.77 -30.23 17.45
CA SER A 345 19.20 -30.56 17.62
C SER A 345 20.02 -30.43 16.32
N ASN A 346 19.62 -29.56 15.38
CA ASN A 346 20.26 -29.40 14.08
C ASN A 346 20.77 -27.98 13.80
N TRP A 347 20.73 -27.08 14.80
CA TRP A 347 21.12 -25.68 14.66
C TRP A 347 22.49 -25.49 14.02
N SER A 348 23.51 -26.25 14.42
CA SER A 348 24.85 -26.11 13.85
C SER A 348 24.86 -26.29 12.32
N GLY A 349 24.15 -27.30 11.80
CA GLY A 349 24.05 -27.53 10.36
C GLY A 349 23.23 -26.46 9.65
N VAL A 350 22.15 -25.98 10.28
CA VAL A 350 21.33 -24.87 9.74
C VAL A 350 22.15 -23.59 9.69
N PHE A 351 22.85 -23.25 10.75
CA PHE A 351 23.66 -22.04 10.86
C PHE A 351 24.76 -21.99 9.80
N GLU A 352 25.51 -23.08 9.62
CA GLU A 352 26.55 -23.15 8.59
C GLU A 352 25.98 -23.01 7.16
N ARG A 353 24.77 -23.53 6.92
CA ARG A 353 24.06 -23.30 5.66
C ARG A 353 23.65 -21.84 5.47
N LEU A 354 23.14 -21.18 6.51
CA LEU A 354 22.82 -19.75 6.46
C LEU A 354 24.06 -18.91 6.16
N LEU A 355 25.18 -19.22 6.82
CA LEU A 355 26.48 -18.63 6.58
C LEU A 355 26.94 -18.83 5.12
N ALA A 356 26.82 -20.04 4.57
CA ALA A 356 27.19 -20.34 3.19
C ALA A 356 26.29 -19.66 2.14
N SER A 357 25.00 -19.48 2.43
CA SER A 357 24.07 -18.75 1.57
C SER A 357 24.31 -17.24 1.59
N SER A 358 24.77 -16.70 2.72
CA SER A 358 25.02 -15.26 2.90
C SER A 358 26.24 -14.71 2.13
N THR A 359 27.15 -15.58 1.68
CA THR A 359 28.37 -15.17 0.92
C THR A 359 28.15 -15.08 -0.59
N LYS A 360 27.07 -15.66 -1.13
CA LYS A 360 26.83 -15.78 -2.58
C LYS A 360 26.12 -14.57 -3.22
N GLU A 361 25.66 -13.59 -2.45
CA GLU A 361 24.86 -12.48 -2.95
C GLU A 361 25.50 -11.10 -2.65
N SER A 362 26.54 -10.73 -3.41
CA SER A 362 27.18 -9.41 -3.32
C SER A 362 26.75 -8.42 -4.41
N THR A 363 25.72 -8.73 -5.22
CA THR A 363 25.36 -7.90 -6.37
C THR A 363 23.93 -7.32 -6.26
N GLY A 364 23.86 -6.02 -5.95
CA GLY A 364 22.96 -5.14 -6.68
C GLY A 364 21.87 -4.37 -5.93
N TRP A 365 21.59 -4.63 -4.65
CA TRP A 365 20.55 -3.89 -3.91
C TRP A 365 21.03 -3.39 -2.53
N PRO A 366 20.94 -2.08 -2.22
CA PRO A 366 21.28 -1.54 -0.90
C PRO A 366 20.39 -2.17 0.16
N GLY A 367 20.97 -2.72 1.23
CA GLY A 367 20.24 -3.42 2.30
C GLY A 367 20.31 -4.95 2.29
N ARG A 368 20.91 -5.56 1.26
CA ARG A 368 21.16 -7.03 1.21
C ARG A 368 22.49 -7.46 1.84
N ALA A 369 23.45 -6.55 1.99
CA ALA A 369 24.76 -6.84 2.58
C ALA A 369 24.72 -6.86 4.12
N GLY A 370 25.66 -7.61 4.71
CA GLY A 370 25.81 -7.74 6.16
C GLY A 370 24.97 -8.81 6.85
N LEU A 371 24.25 -9.68 6.12
CA LEU A 371 23.54 -10.83 6.74
C LEU A 371 24.53 -11.74 7.47
N ARG A 372 25.68 -12.05 6.86
CA ARG A 372 26.73 -12.89 7.46
C ARG A 372 27.21 -12.32 8.78
N THR A 373 27.56 -11.04 8.79
CA THR A 373 27.99 -10.29 9.98
C THR A 373 26.93 -10.31 11.08
N ARG A 374 25.65 -10.10 10.73
CA ARG A 374 24.53 -10.21 11.68
C ARG A 374 24.41 -11.61 12.28
N LEU A 375 24.51 -12.65 11.44
CA LEU A 375 24.45 -14.05 11.86
C LEU A 375 25.60 -14.39 12.83
N LEU A 376 26.84 -14.02 12.48
CA LEU A 376 28.01 -14.27 13.32
C LEU A 376 27.91 -13.55 14.67
N LEU A 377 27.55 -12.27 14.67
CA LEU A 377 27.35 -11.50 15.89
C LEU A 377 26.19 -12.05 16.74
N ALA A 378 25.11 -12.53 16.12
CA ALA A 378 23.97 -13.12 16.81
C ALA A 378 24.28 -14.50 17.43
N GLU A 379 25.32 -15.19 16.97
CA GLU A 379 25.86 -16.40 17.59
C GLU A 379 27.05 -16.13 18.53
N GLY A 380 27.41 -14.87 18.78
CA GLY A 380 28.57 -14.54 19.62
C GLY A 380 29.92 -14.88 18.97
N ARG A 381 29.97 -15.09 17.65
CA ARG A 381 31.23 -15.25 16.89
C ARG A 381 31.81 -13.88 16.54
N GLU A 382 32.06 -13.07 17.57
CA GLU A 382 32.40 -11.65 17.42
C GLU A 382 33.71 -11.44 16.67
N LYS A 383 34.76 -12.19 17.00
CA LYS A 383 36.08 -12.06 16.35
C LYS A 383 36.00 -12.31 14.85
N GLU A 384 35.30 -13.38 14.45
CA GLU A 384 35.12 -13.74 13.04
C GLU A 384 34.32 -12.68 12.28
N ALA A 385 33.23 -12.18 12.87
CA ALA A 385 32.41 -11.13 12.27
C ALA A 385 33.24 -9.86 11.95
N LEU A 386 34.15 -9.49 12.86
CA LEU A 386 34.96 -8.29 12.72
C LEU A 386 36.17 -8.50 11.81
N GLU A 387 36.82 -9.66 11.86
CA GLU A 387 37.86 -10.02 10.90
C GLU A 387 37.35 -9.93 9.47
N GLU A 388 36.14 -10.44 9.20
CA GLU A 388 35.50 -10.32 7.89
C GLU A 388 35.14 -8.88 7.54
N PHE A 389 34.55 -8.14 8.48
CA PHE A 389 34.24 -6.72 8.28
C PHE A 389 35.50 -5.92 7.92
N HIS A 390 36.68 -6.25 8.47
CA HIS A 390 37.93 -5.57 8.15
C HIS A 390 38.63 -6.11 6.90
N ALA A 391 38.50 -7.40 6.60
CA ALA A 391 39.18 -8.07 5.46
C ALA A 391 38.50 -7.83 4.10
N GLY A 392 37.25 -7.37 4.07
CA GLY A 392 36.51 -7.10 2.84
C GLY A 392 37.22 -6.13 1.88
N LYS A 393 37.66 -6.63 0.71
CA LYS A 393 38.37 -5.87 -0.34
C LYS A 393 37.43 -5.05 -1.26
N GLY A 394 36.20 -4.74 -0.83
CA GLY A 394 35.21 -3.98 -1.60
C GLY A 394 34.58 -2.85 -0.79
N GLY A 395 33.88 -1.92 -1.45
CA GLY A 395 33.07 -0.89 -0.77
C GLY A 395 32.08 -1.55 0.19
N LYS A 396 32.12 -1.14 1.45
CA LYS A 396 31.27 -1.70 2.51
C LYS A 396 29.87 -1.12 2.41
N ASP A 397 28.85 -1.93 2.64
CA ASP A 397 27.48 -1.45 2.65
C ASP A 397 27.24 -0.50 3.83
N LEU A 398 26.57 0.61 3.55
CA LEU A 398 26.34 1.68 4.51
C LEU A 398 25.54 1.19 5.75
N GLU A 399 24.57 0.30 5.55
CA GLU A 399 23.77 -0.24 6.66
C GLU A 399 24.58 -1.23 7.50
N GLU A 400 25.50 -1.98 6.88
CA GLU A 400 26.45 -2.81 7.61
C GLU A 400 27.40 -1.97 8.47
N ILE A 401 27.96 -0.88 7.94
CA ILE A 401 28.81 0.03 8.72
C ILE A 401 28.02 0.64 9.89
N LYS A 402 26.77 1.09 9.64
CA LYS A 402 25.89 1.62 10.70
C LYS A 402 25.60 0.59 11.78
N LEU A 403 25.33 -0.67 11.40
CA LEU A 403 25.11 -1.76 12.34
C LEU A 403 26.34 -1.95 13.23
N ILE A 404 27.54 -2.07 12.65
CA ILE A 404 28.78 -2.24 13.41
C ILE A 404 29.08 -1.04 14.32
N ALA A 405 28.89 0.19 13.82
CA ALA A 405 29.08 1.39 14.62
C ALA A 405 28.14 1.41 15.84
N LYS A 406 26.85 1.14 15.63
CA LYS A 406 25.84 1.09 16.70
C LYS A 406 26.10 -0.06 17.68
N TYR A 407 26.50 -1.23 17.17
CA TYR A 407 26.89 -2.38 18.00
C TYR A 407 28.06 -2.02 18.92
N ALA A 408 29.14 -1.46 18.36
CA ALA A 408 30.32 -1.07 19.12
C ALA A 408 30.00 -0.01 20.17
N VAL A 409 29.19 1.01 19.84
CA VAL A 409 28.74 2.02 20.80
C VAL A 409 27.89 1.41 21.92
N ALA A 410 26.96 0.51 21.58
CA ALA A 410 26.10 -0.13 22.57
C ALA A 410 26.92 -0.96 23.57
N ARG A 411 27.89 -1.75 23.09
CA ARG A 411 28.83 -2.52 23.92
C ARG A 411 29.73 -1.63 24.76
N LEU A 412 30.29 -0.59 24.16
CA LEU A 412 31.15 0.38 24.84
C LEU A 412 30.40 1.05 26.00
N SER A 413 29.15 1.44 25.77
CA SER A 413 28.35 2.22 26.72
C SER A 413 27.65 1.38 27.78
N GLU A 414 27.80 0.05 27.73
CA GLU A 414 27.14 -0.88 28.64
C GLU A 414 27.64 -0.67 30.08
N GLY A 415 26.72 -0.32 30.98
CA GLY A 415 27.02 -0.06 32.39
C GLY A 415 27.72 1.28 32.68
N MET A 416 27.91 2.16 31.69
CA MET A 416 28.55 3.46 31.90
C MET A 416 27.55 4.59 32.23
N ASP A 417 28.01 5.58 33.01
CA ASP A 417 27.29 6.84 33.20
C ASP A 417 27.48 7.74 31.98
N LEU A 418 26.36 8.04 31.29
CA LEU A 418 26.34 8.83 30.06
C LEU A 418 25.78 10.24 30.28
N THR A 419 25.58 10.69 31.53
CA THR A 419 24.92 11.96 31.85
C THR A 419 25.61 13.19 31.21
N GLY A 420 26.91 13.09 30.90
CA GLY A 420 27.68 14.12 30.18
C GLY A 420 27.81 13.94 28.65
N TYR A 421 27.27 12.86 28.08
CA TYR A 421 27.52 12.43 26.69
C TYR A 421 26.20 12.32 25.92
N LYS A 422 25.71 13.46 25.42
CA LYS A 422 24.36 13.60 24.85
C LYS A 422 24.13 12.69 23.64
N LYS A 423 25.13 12.54 22.76
CA LYS A 423 25.00 11.70 21.55
C LYS A 423 24.97 10.22 21.91
N LEU A 424 25.85 9.78 22.83
CA LEU A 424 25.87 8.40 23.32
C LEU A 424 24.59 8.04 24.08
N LEU A 425 24.11 8.95 24.93
CA LEU A 425 22.83 8.79 25.64
C LEU A 425 21.66 8.60 24.66
N LYS A 426 21.56 9.47 23.64
CA LYS A 426 20.54 9.37 22.60
C LYS A 426 20.63 8.04 21.81
N HIS A 427 21.84 7.55 21.56
CA HIS A 427 22.04 6.25 20.92
C HIS A 427 21.50 5.09 21.77
N ARG A 428 21.74 5.12 23.08
CA ARG A 428 21.24 4.14 24.04
C ARG A 428 19.72 4.16 24.16
N GLU A 429 19.10 5.34 24.15
CA GLU A 429 17.65 5.51 24.19
C GLU A 429 16.99 4.96 22.92
N ARG A 430 17.52 5.29 21.74
CA ARG A 430 17.00 4.77 20.46
C ARG A 430 17.02 3.25 20.36
N LEU A 431 18.03 2.59 20.93
CA LEU A 431 18.07 1.12 20.97
C LEU A 431 16.85 0.51 21.69
N LYS A 432 16.28 1.23 22.67
CA LYS A 432 15.09 0.80 23.41
C LYS A 432 13.80 1.15 22.68
N GLU A 433 13.74 2.31 22.04
CA GLU A 433 12.50 2.89 21.51
C GLU A 433 12.24 2.58 20.03
N GLU A 434 13.28 2.46 19.21
CA GLU A 434 13.13 2.41 17.76
C GLU A 434 12.71 1.01 17.28
N GLN A 435 11.65 0.93 16.47
CA GLN A 435 11.10 -0.35 15.97
C GLN A 435 11.64 -0.76 14.60
N SER A 436 12.79 -0.23 14.17
CA SER A 436 13.36 -0.60 12.86
C SER A 436 14.10 -1.94 12.92
N SER A 437 14.05 -2.70 11.82
CA SER A 437 14.65 -4.04 11.69
C SER A 437 16.13 -4.10 12.10
N LEU A 438 16.89 -3.02 11.86
CA LEU A 438 18.29 -2.94 12.28
C LEU A 438 18.44 -2.94 13.81
N TYR A 439 17.54 -2.28 14.54
CA TYR A 439 17.56 -2.30 16.00
C TYR A 439 17.09 -3.63 16.59
N ASP A 440 16.19 -4.35 15.91
CA ASP A 440 15.83 -5.72 16.31
C ASP A 440 17.03 -6.66 16.24
N TRP A 441 17.82 -6.57 15.17
CA TRP A 441 19.08 -7.32 15.07
C TRP A 441 20.05 -6.96 16.20
N LEU A 442 20.24 -5.67 16.50
CA LEU A 442 21.09 -5.23 17.61
C LEU A 442 20.62 -5.81 18.95
N ARG A 443 19.32 -5.83 19.22
CA ARG A 443 18.77 -6.41 20.46
C ARG A 443 19.06 -7.89 20.58
N ILE A 444 19.03 -8.65 19.49
CA ILE A 444 19.41 -10.08 19.50
C ILE A 444 20.90 -10.22 19.78
N ILE A 445 21.73 -9.49 19.03
CA ILE A 445 23.19 -9.56 19.11
C ILE A 445 23.70 -9.25 20.53
N LEU A 446 23.15 -8.20 21.15
CA LEU A 446 23.61 -7.71 22.46
C LEU A 446 23.29 -8.67 23.62
N LYS A 447 22.47 -9.71 23.42
CA LYS A 447 22.21 -10.75 24.43
C LYS A 447 23.42 -11.67 24.65
N ASN A 448 24.33 -11.74 23.68
CA ASN A 448 25.51 -12.59 23.80
C ASN A 448 26.59 -11.95 24.69
N PRO A 449 27.52 -12.71 25.28
CA PRO A 449 28.65 -12.16 26.03
C PRO A 449 29.58 -11.30 25.15
N GLN A 450 30.38 -10.45 25.79
CA GLN A 450 31.40 -9.62 25.15
C GLN A 450 32.71 -10.41 25.01
N ASP A 451 33.31 -10.42 23.82
CA ASP A 451 34.63 -11.06 23.62
C ASP A 451 35.78 -10.04 23.52
N LEU A 452 35.45 -8.75 23.34
CA LEU A 452 36.43 -7.67 23.21
C LEU A 452 36.52 -6.80 24.47
N ARG A 453 37.70 -6.20 24.65
CA ARG A 453 37.92 -5.15 25.65
C ARG A 453 37.28 -3.84 25.20
N GLN A 454 36.92 -2.98 26.15
CA GLN A 454 36.28 -1.68 25.89
C GLN A 454 37.09 -0.80 24.93
N GLU A 455 38.42 -0.81 25.00
CA GLU A 455 39.25 -0.01 24.08
C GLU A 455 39.11 -0.48 22.62
N ASN A 456 38.87 -1.77 22.39
CA ASN A 456 38.67 -2.31 21.05
C ASN A 456 37.30 -1.90 20.50
N TYR A 457 36.26 -1.87 21.34
CA TYR A 457 34.95 -1.32 20.94
C TYR A 457 35.04 0.18 20.61
N ALA A 458 35.81 0.95 21.38
CA ALA A 458 36.02 2.37 21.11
C ALA A 458 36.72 2.60 19.76
N ARG A 459 37.77 1.81 19.46
CA ARG A 459 38.48 1.85 18.18
C ARG A 459 37.58 1.41 17.02
N LEU A 460 36.82 0.34 17.20
CA LEU A 460 35.87 -0.16 16.20
C LEU A 460 34.82 0.92 15.88
N ALA A 461 34.17 1.47 16.90
CA ALA A 461 33.18 2.54 16.73
C ALA A 461 33.78 3.75 16.01
N ALA A 462 34.96 4.24 16.43
CA ALA A 462 35.63 5.36 15.79
C ALA A 462 35.95 5.08 14.32
N SER A 463 36.47 3.90 14.00
CA SER A 463 36.77 3.50 12.62
C SER A 463 35.52 3.37 11.75
N SER A 464 34.42 2.84 12.29
CA SER A 464 33.15 2.72 11.56
C SER A 464 32.50 4.08 11.33
N TYR A 465 32.53 4.99 12.30
CA TYR A 465 32.04 6.36 12.10
C TYR A 465 32.90 7.15 11.10
N GLN A 466 34.22 6.94 11.08
CA GLN A 466 35.08 7.51 10.03
C GLN A 466 34.63 7.04 8.64
N MET A 467 34.33 5.75 8.44
CA MET A 467 33.80 5.25 7.17
C MET A 467 32.47 5.91 6.80
N LEU A 468 31.55 6.11 7.75
CA LEU A 468 30.27 6.80 7.49
C LEU A 468 30.47 8.28 7.13
N VAL A 469 31.44 8.94 7.75
CA VAL A 469 31.83 10.31 7.42
C VAL A 469 32.37 10.37 5.99
N ASP A 470 33.26 9.44 5.62
CA ASP A 470 33.80 9.33 4.27
C ASP A 470 32.70 9.14 3.23
N GLU A 471 31.81 8.16 3.43
CA GLU A 471 30.67 7.91 2.54
C GLU A 471 29.79 9.15 2.32
N HIS A 472 29.46 9.85 3.41
CA HIS A 472 28.65 11.06 3.31
C HIS A 472 29.39 12.20 2.60
N LEU A 473 30.64 12.44 2.93
CA LEU A 473 31.38 13.54 2.34
C LEU A 473 31.74 13.26 0.87
N GLN A 474 32.12 12.04 0.52
CA GLN A 474 32.48 11.65 -0.85
C GLN A 474 31.32 11.82 -1.84
N SER A 475 30.07 11.71 -1.38
CA SER A 475 28.89 11.96 -2.22
C SER A 475 28.81 13.36 -2.86
N GLY A 476 29.56 14.34 -2.33
CA GLY A 476 29.59 15.72 -2.83
C GLY A 476 28.33 16.55 -2.54
N LYS A 477 27.27 15.95 -1.99
CA LYS A 477 26.00 16.64 -1.70
C LYS A 477 26.10 17.51 -0.43
N PRO A 478 25.75 18.81 -0.49
CA PRO A 478 25.76 19.70 0.69
C PRO A 478 24.99 19.17 1.89
N SER A 479 23.84 18.54 1.66
CA SER A 479 22.97 17.97 2.70
C SER A 479 23.62 16.83 3.50
N ARG A 480 24.74 16.27 3.03
CA ARG A 480 25.47 15.18 3.72
C ARG A 480 26.51 15.67 4.73
N ALA A 481 26.80 16.98 4.78
CA ALA A 481 27.72 17.55 5.76
C ALA A 481 27.20 17.46 7.20
N THR A 482 25.88 17.60 7.41
CA THR A 482 25.26 17.53 8.75
C THR A 482 25.33 16.12 9.35
N PRO A 483 24.91 15.04 8.64
CA PRO A 483 25.13 13.67 9.12
C PRO A 483 26.60 13.33 9.40
N ALA A 484 27.54 13.80 8.57
CA ALA A 484 28.96 13.60 8.80
C ALA A 484 29.45 14.29 10.09
N ALA A 485 29.05 15.55 10.33
CA ALA A 485 29.38 16.25 11.57
C ALA A 485 28.80 15.55 12.81
N HIS A 486 27.59 15.01 12.69
CA HIS A 486 26.95 14.23 13.75
C HIS A 486 27.79 13.00 14.14
N TYR A 487 28.31 12.26 13.16
CA TYR A 487 29.20 11.11 13.40
C TYR A 487 30.53 11.52 14.03
N CYS A 488 31.11 12.64 13.62
CA CYS A 488 32.30 13.19 14.29
C CYS A 488 32.02 13.53 15.77
N ALA A 489 30.86 14.10 16.09
CA ALA A 489 30.48 14.42 17.47
C ALA A 489 30.40 13.17 18.35
N ILE A 490 29.91 12.04 17.80
CA ILE A 490 29.91 10.76 18.51
C ILE A 490 31.34 10.29 18.80
N VAL A 491 32.25 10.38 17.82
CA VAL A 491 33.66 10.02 18.04
C VAL A 491 34.30 10.88 19.13
N VAL A 492 34.02 12.19 19.17
CA VAL A 492 34.48 13.08 20.25
C VAL A 492 33.98 12.62 21.62
N GLU A 493 32.70 12.26 21.74
CA GLU A 493 32.14 11.75 22.99
C GLU A 493 32.80 10.42 23.39
N ILE A 494 33.04 9.50 22.45
CA ILE A 494 33.77 8.24 22.68
C ILE A 494 35.20 8.51 23.17
N SER A 495 35.94 9.43 22.52
CA SER A 495 37.31 9.79 22.91
C SER A 495 37.37 10.31 24.34
N ARG A 496 36.39 11.11 24.74
CA ARG A 496 36.29 11.67 26.10
C ARG A 496 35.88 10.61 27.11
N LEU A 497 34.89 9.78 26.80
CA LEU A 497 34.41 8.70 27.66
C LEU A 497 35.54 7.72 28.01
N MET A 498 36.36 7.38 27.02
CA MET A 498 37.46 6.41 27.17
C MET A 498 38.80 7.03 27.56
N SER A 499 38.86 8.35 27.75
CA SER A 499 40.14 9.06 27.95
C SER A 499 41.18 8.73 26.86
N CYS A 500 40.72 8.53 25.62
CA CYS A 500 41.51 8.16 24.45
C CYS A 500 41.45 9.29 23.40
N PRO A 501 42.18 10.41 23.61
CA PRO A 501 42.13 11.57 22.71
C PRO A 501 42.58 11.23 21.28
N ASP A 502 43.42 10.21 21.13
CA ASP A 502 43.95 9.76 19.83
C ASP A 502 42.86 9.36 18.83
N LEU A 503 41.71 8.87 19.31
CA LEU A 503 40.59 8.51 18.43
C LEU A 503 40.05 9.73 17.67
N TRP A 504 39.93 10.87 18.35
CA TRP A 504 39.47 12.12 17.74
C TRP A 504 40.58 12.80 16.93
N THR A 505 41.81 12.85 17.45
CA THR A 505 42.91 13.52 16.74
C THR A 505 43.23 12.84 15.42
N ASN A 506 43.14 11.51 15.35
CA ASN A 506 43.29 10.76 14.11
C ASN A 506 42.17 11.06 13.09
N LEU A 507 40.91 11.07 13.52
CA LEU A 507 39.79 11.43 12.64
C LEU A 507 39.91 12.89 12.16
N LEU A 508 40.32 13.80 13.04
CA LEU A 508 40.52 15.20 12.68
C LEU A 508 41.66 15.38 11.67
N ALA A 509 42.77 14.67 11.83
CA ALA A 509 43.88 14.67 10.88
C ALA A 509 43.41 14.19 9.49
N HIS A 510 42.67 13.08 9.46
CA HIS A 510 42.06 12.55 8.23
C HIS A 510 41.13 13.56 7.56
N LEU A 511 40.25 14.23 8.32
CA LEU A 511 39.34 15.26 7.79
C LEU A 511 40.10 16.45 7.17
N LYS A 512 41.21 16.87 7.78
CA LYS A 512 42.06 17.95 7.24
C LYS A 512 42.74 17.51 5.96
N GLU A 513 43.30 16.32 5.93
CA GLU A 513 43.97 15.79 4.75
C GLU A 513 42.99 15.62 3.58
N ALA A 514 41.90 14.87 3.78
CA ALA A 514 40.99 14.48 2.72
C ALA A 514 39.94 15.55 2.36
N TYR A 515 39.53 16.41 3.30
CA TYR A 515 38.37 17.28 3.14
C TYR A 515 38.58 18.75 3.56
N HIS A 516 39.82 19.25 3.67
CA HIS A 516 40.09 20.66 4.01
C HIS A 516 39.29 21.67 3.18
N ARG A 517 38.99 21.38 1.91
CA ARG A 517 38.25 22.29 1.01
C ARG A 517 36.74 22.29 1.21
N LYS A 518 36.16 21.32 1.93
CA LYS A 518 34.71 21.19 2.11
C LYS A 518 34.19 22.06 3.25
N ARG A 519 34.06 23.37 3.03
CA ARG A 519 33.70 24.38 4.06
C ARG A 519 32.49 24.00 4.95
N LEU A 520 31.48 23.34 4.39
CA LEU A 520 30.26 22.97 5.12
C LEU A 520 30.50 21.98 6.27
N ILE A 521 31.47 21.04 6.16
CA ILE A 521 31.74 20.11 7.28
C ILE A 521 32.28 20.86 8.49
N TRP A 522 33.21 21.80 8.27
CA TRP A 522 33.81 22.61 9.33
C TRP A 522 32.79 23.53 10.02
N GLN A 523 31.83 24.06 9.28
CA GLN A 523 30.71 24.83 9.85
C GLN A 523 29.80 23.95 10.71
N ASN A 524 29.43 22.77 10.21
CA ASN A 524 28.56 21.84 10.95
C ASN A 524 29.26 21.26 12.19
N LEU A 525 30.57 21.03 12.17
CA LEU A 525 31.33 20.62 13.37
C LEU A 525 31.25 21.68 14.47
N ARG A 526 31.33 22.98 14.13
CA ARG A 526 31.13 24.07 15.10
C ARG A 526 29.70 24.11 15.63
N ALA A 527 28.71 23.88 14.78
CA ALA A 527 27.30 23.79 15.19
C ALA A 527 27.07 22.61 16.16
N GLU A 528 27.84 21.53 16.03
CA GLU A 528 27.88 20.41 16.97
C GLU A 528 28.72 20.68 18.23
N GLY A 529 29.21 21.91 18.42
CA GLY A 529 30.00 22.32 19.60
C GLY A 529 31.45 21.82 19.59
N ILE A 530 31.97 21.40 18.45
CA ILE A 530 33.34 20.89 18.30
C ILE A 530 34.25 22.08 17.91
N GLY A 531 35.16 22.45 18.82
CA GLY A 531 36.11 23.53 18.61
C GLY A 531 37.20 23.16 17.61
N VAL A 532 36.97 23.40 16.32
CA VAL A 532 37.94 23.16 15.24
C VAL A 532 38.12 24.36 14.32
N THR A 533 39.38 24.64 13.99
CA THR A 533 39.81 25.47 12.87
C THR A 533 40.23 24.59 11.70
N PRO A 534 39.79 24.91 10.46
CA PRO A 534 40.13 24.15 9.24
C PRO A 534 41.62 23.84 9.11
#